data_AF-A0A1E9E5B5-F1
#
_entry.id   AF-A0A1E9E5B5-F1
#
_cell.length_a   1.000
_cell.length_b   1.000
_cell.length_c   1.000
_cell.angle_alpha   90.00
_cell.angle_beta   90.00
_cell.angle_gamma   90.00
#
_symmetry.space_group_name_H-M   'P 1'
#
loop_
_entity.id
_entity.type
_entity.pdbx_description
1 polymer ?
#
loop_
_entity_poly.entity_id
_entity_poly.type
_entity_poly.pdbx_seq_one_letter_code
_entity_poly.pdbx_strand_id
1 'polypeptide(L)'
;MNAINDNKTNYYLDYKVAGYYASDIRNMTLTEMRSVGTRGWNKTVRMLKGDAKDAYNFYRARAVEIMGSRNIEKKFPDGSPVEQVLTEGFDKNGYKINFRNFSTEGEGNYPTIDLYNTNGKSKYEIKFEE
;
A
#
# COMPACT_ATOMS: atom_id res chain seq x y z
N MET A 1 14.58 -8.34 -28.93
CA MET A 1 13.85 -7.23 -28.29
C MET A 1 14.36 -7.12 -26.86
N ASN A 2 15.10 -6.06 -26.54
CA ASN A 2 15.50 -5.80 -25.16
C ASN A 2 14.27 -5.37 -24.37
N ALA A 3 13.69 -6.29 -23.61
CA ALA A 3 12.72 -5.94 -22.58
C ALA A 3 13.48 -5.09 -21.55
N ILE A 4 13.23 -3.78 -21.56
CA ILE A 4 13.69 -2.90 -20.50
C ILE A 4 12.92 -3.34 -19.25
N ASN A 5 13.53 -4.23 -18.47
CA ASN A 5 13.14 -4.58 -17.11
C ASN A 5 13.43 -3.38 -16.19
N ASP A 6 12.82 -2.23 -16.45
CA ASP A 6 12.80 -1.14 -15.48
C ASP A 6 11.64 -1.37 -14.51
N ASN A 7 11.85 -2.36 -13.63
CA ASN A 7 11.04 -2.54 -12.42
C ASN A 7 11.21 -1.34 -11.44
N LYS A 8 12.02 -0.34 -11.82
CA LYS A 8 12.27 0.90 -11.08
C LYS A 8 11.24 1.96 -11.43
N THR A 9 10.50 2.42 -10.43
CA THR A 9 9.56 3.53 -10.60
C THR A 9 10.33 4.87 -10.67
N ASN A 10 10.63 5.32 -11.88
CA ASN A 10 11.20 6.66 -12.17
C ASN A 10 10.12 7.58 -12.77
N TYR A 11 8.94 7.64 -12.15
CA TYR A 11 7.87 8.50 -12.64
C TYR A 11 8.04 9.93 -12.11
N TYR A 12 7.65 10.92 -12.94
CA TYR A 12 7.41 12.30 -12.50
C TYR A 12 6.48 12.27 -11.27
N LEU A 13 6.93 12.81 -10.14
CA LEU A 13 6.20 12.77 -8.86
C LEU A 13 5.42 14.06 -8.57
N ASP A 14 5.25 14.90 -9.59
CA ASP A 14 4.51 16.17 -9.50
C ASP A 14 3.01 15.96 -9.75
N TYR A 15 2.39 15.12 -8.91
CA TYR A 15 0.95 14.90 -8.88
C TYR A 15 0.51 14.54 -7.47
N LYS A 16 -0.79 14.72 -7.19
CA LYS A 16 -1.38 14.39 -5.89
C LYS A 16 -2.09 13.04 -5.93
N VAL A 17 -1.96 12.30 -4.83
CA VAL A 17 -2.68 11.04 -4.55
C VAL A 17 -3.23 11.11 -3.13
N ALA A 18 -4.54 10.90 -2.98
CA ALA A 18 -5.21 10.97 -1.68
C ALA A 18 -4.84 12.22 -0.84
N GLY A 19 -4.68 13.36 -1.52
CA GLY A 19 -4.32 14.65 -0.90
C GLY A 19 -2.83 14.94 -0.69
N TYR A 20 -1.94 13.97 -0.92
CA TYR A 20 -0.48 14.13 -0.76
C TYR A 20 0.25 14.19 -2.11
N TYR A 21 1.35 14.92 -2.20
CA TYR A 21 2.20 14.82 -3.39
C TYR A 21 2.90 13.45 -3.44
N ALA A 22 2.99 12.88 -4.64
CA ALA A 22 3.68 11.61 -4.84
C ALA A 22 5.16 11.67 -4.43
N SER A 23 5.78 12.85 -4.54
CA SER A 23 7.15 13.11 -4.07
C SER A 23 7.28 12.94 -2.57
N ASP A 24 6.28 13.41 -1.83
CA ASP A 24 6.25 13.34 -0.38
C ASP A 24 6.03 11.90 0.04
N ILE A 25 5.06 11.21 -0.55
CA ILE A 25 4.79 9.77 -0.31
C ILE A 25 6.08 8.94 -0.50
N ARG A 26 6.82 9.17 -1.58
CA ARG A 26 8.09 8.48 -1.85
C ARG A 26 9.13 8.75 -0.77
N ASN A 27 9.12 9.95 -0.20
CA ASN A 27 10.18 10.40 0.68
C ASN A 27 9.90 10.27 2.18
N MET A 28 8.63 10.13 2.58
CA MET A 28 8.22 9.99 3.98
C MET A 28 8.99 8.87 4.70
N THR A 29 9.34 9.12 5.94
CA THR A 29 9.79 8.11 6.90
C THR A 29 8.62 7.22 7.31
N LEU A 30 8.92 6.05 7.87
CA LEU A 30 7.87 5.19 8.42
C LEU A 30 7.06 5.90 9.53
N THR A 31 7.68 6.80 10.30
CA THR A 31 7.00 7.59 11.33
C THR A 31 6.00 8.59 10.74
N GLU A 32 6.38 9.26 9.64
CA GLU A 32 5.47 10.16 8.93
C GLU A 32 4.32 9.38 8.28
N MET A 33 4.62 8.22 7.68
CA MET A 33 3.60 7.31 7.14
C MET A 33 2.61 6.84 8.20
N ARG A 34 3.06 6.67 9.45
CA ARG A 34 2.18 6.33 10.60
C ARG A 34 1.28 7.49 11.05
N SER A 35 1.43 8.66 10.46
CA SER A 35 0.71 9.87 10.82
C SER A 35 -0.22 10.36 9.71
N VAL A 36 -0.25 9.70 8.54
CA VAL A 36 -1.14 10.07 7.43
C VAL A 36 -2.61 9.80 7.77
N GLY A 37 -3.51 10.58 7.16
CA GLY A 37 -4.96 10.43 7.37
C GLY A 37 -5.37 10.50 8.84
N THR A 38 -6.39 9.74 9.25
CA THR A 38 -6.86 9.61 10.63
C THR A 38 -6.45 8.26 11.23
N ARG A 39 -6.53 8.12 12.56
CA ARG A 39 -6.22 6.86 13.25
C ARG A 39 -7.40 5.91 13.09
N GLY A 40 -7.13 4.66 12.67
CA GLY A 40 -8.15 3.61 12.59
C GLY A 40 -8.38 2.88 13.92
N TRP A 41 -8.98 1.70 13.85
CA TRP A 41 -9.37 0.88 15.00
C TRP A 41 -8.21 0.48 15.94
N ASN A 42 -6.96 0.51 15.46
CA ASN A 42 -5.78 0.33 16.31
C ASN A 42 -4.66 1.33 15.96
N LYS A 43 -3.56 1.33 16.75
CA LYS A 43 -2.44 2.28 16.60
C LYS A 43 -1.56 2.06 15.36
N THR A 44 -1.69 0.92 14.68
CA THR A 44 -0.90 0.56 13.49
C THR A 44 -1.70 0.76 12.20
N VAL A 45 -3.00 1.06 12.30
CA VAL A 45 -3.90 1.31 11.16
C VAL A 45 -4.15 2.80 11.03
N ARG A 46 -3.97 3.32 9.82
CA ARG A 46 -4.36 4.66 9.39
C ARG A 46 -5.47 4.57 8.37
N MET A 47 -6.44 5.47 8.46
CA MET A 47 -7.54 5.60 7.49
C MET A 47 -7.28 6.84 6.65
N LEU A 48 -7.29 6.69 5.33
CA LEU A 48 -7.10 7.77 4.39
C LEU A 48 -8.27 7.83 3.42
N LYS A 49 -8.69 9.04 3.05
CA LYS A 49 -9.75 9.20 2.07
C LYS A 49 -9.26 8.78 0.69
N GLY A 50 -9.98 7.90 0.02
CA GLY A 50 -9.68 7.51 -1.36
C GLY A 50 -10.20 6.13 -1.73
N ASP A 51 -10.14 5.83 -3.02
CA ASP A 51 -10.60 4.57 -3.59
C ASP A 51 -9.44 3.56 -3.79
N ALA A 52 -9.73 2.44 -4.45
CA ALA A 52 -8.70 1.44 -4.78
C ALA A 52 -7.62 1.96 -5.75
N LYS A 53 -7.97 2.93 -6.61
CA LYS A 53 -7.05 3.55 -7.56
C LYS A 53 -6.10 4.50 -6.83
N ASP A 54 -6.61 5.28 -5.88
CA ASP A 54 -5.80 6.12 -4.99
C ASP A 54 -4.84 5.26 -4.17
N ALA A 55 -5.33 4.16 -3.60
CA ALA A 55 -4.49 3.21 -2.86
C ALA A 55 -3.37 2.64 -3.74
N TYR A 56 -3.69 2.20 -4.96
CA TYR A 56 -2.68 1.68 -5.88
C TYR A 56 -1.67 2.75 -6.31
N ASN A 57 -2.13 3.98 -6.60
CA ASN A 57 -1.24 5.09 -6.96
C ASN A 57 -0.34 5.50 -5.79
N PHE A 58 -0.85 5.46 -4.57
CA PHE A 58 -0.06 5.75 -3.37
C PHE A 58 1.02 4.68 -3.20
N TYR A 59 0.65 3.40 -3.37
CA TYR A 59 1.61 2.29 -3.40
C TYR A 59 2.69 2.50 -4.47
N ARG A 60 2.30 2.86 -5.71
CA ARG A 60 3.22 3.12 -6.83
C ARG A 60 4.15 4.31 -6.58
N ALA A 61 3.66 5.36 -5.91
CA ALA A 61 4.49 6.50 -5.53
C ALA A 61 5.55 6.10 -4.50
N ARG A 62 5.21 5.20 -3.57
CA ARG A 62 6.10 4.73 -2.52
C ARG A 62 7.09 3.65 -2.97
N ALA A 63 6.62 2.65 -3.70
CA ALA A 63 7.42 1.51 -4.12
C ALA A 63 8.45 1.95 -5.16
N VAL A 64 9.73 1.70 -4.90
CA VAL A 64 10.82 1.93 -5.86
C VAL A 64 11.05 0.71 -6.75
N GLU A 65 10.71 -0.47 -6.25
CA GLU A 65 10.77 -1.74 -6.97
C GLU A 65 9.46 -2.50 -6.77
N ILE A 66 8.87 -2.99 -7.86
CA ILE A 66 7.65 -3.80 -7.84
C ILE A 66 8.01 -5.19 -8.31
N MET A 67 7.80 -6.19 -7.45
CA MET A 67 8.14 -7.58 -7.75
C MET A 67 7.10 -8.24 -8.66
N GLY A 68 5.83 -7.86 -8.51
CA GLY A 68 4.73 -8.41 -9.29
C GLY A 68 3.41 -8.39 -8.54
N SER A 69 2.35 -8.78 -9.25
CA SER A 69 1.01 -8.94 -8.68
C SER A 69 0.55 -10.38 -8.85
N ARG A 70 -0.19 -10.88 -7.87
CA ARG A 70 -0.84 -12.19 -7.93
C ARG A 70 -2.19 -12.15 -7.24
N ASN A 71 -3.08 -13.03 -7.68
CA ASN A 71 -4.32 -13.28 -6.98
C ASN A 71 -4.07 -14.27 -5.83
N ILE A 72 -4.65 -14.00 -4.67
CA ILE A 72 -4.63 -14.89 -3.52
C ILE A 72 -6.04 -15.13 -3.04
N GLU A 73 -6.37 -16.39 -2.77
CA GLU A 73 -7.64 -16.76 -2.19
C GLU A 73 -7.68 -16.37 -0.71
N LYS A 74 -8.73 -15.66 -0.32
CA LYS A 74 -9.05 -15.30 1.05
C LYS A 74 -10.47 -15.77 1.36
N LYS A 75 -10.82 -15.74 2.64
CA LYS A 75 -12.18 -15.96 3.09
C LYS A 75 -12.65 -14.72 3.84
N PHE A 76 -13.88 -14.31 3.60
CA PHE A 76 -14.56 -13.37 4.48
C PHE A 76 -14.81 -14.03 5.85
N PRO A 77 -15.16 -13.25 6.89
CA PRO A 77 -15.48 -13.79 8.21
C PRO A 77 -16.62 -14.83 8.20
N ASP A 78 -17.54 -14.74 7.24
CA ASP A 78 -18.64 -15.69 7.03
C ASP A 78 -18.21 -17.01 6.32
N GLY A 79 -16.93 -17.12 5.96
CA GLY A 79 -16.35 -18.30 5.29
C GLY A 79 -16.46 -18.29 3.77
N SER A 80 -17.14 -17.31 3.16
CA SER A 80 -17.24 -17.21 1.71
C SER A 80 -15.87 -16.87 1.07
N PRO A 81 -15.50 -17.55 -0.04
CA PRO A 81 -14.24 -17.31 -0.70
C PRO A 81 -14.27 -15.96 -1.44
N VAL A 82 -13.13 -15.27 -1.43
CA VAL A 82 -12.93 -14.01 -2.14
C VAL A 82 -11.52 -13.95 -2.69
N GLU A 83 -11.39 -13.50 -3.93
CA GLU A 83 -10.09 -13.37 -4.60
C GLU A 83 -9.52 -11.97 -4.38
N GLN A 84 -8.39 -11.89 -3.68
CA GLN A 84 -7.67 -10.65 -3.41
C GLN A 84 -6.49 -10.49 -4.37
N VAL A 85 -6.34 -9.29 -4.94
CA VAL A 85 -5.13 -8.92 -5.68
C VAL A 85 -4.09 -8.42 -4.69
N LEU A 86 -2.94 -9.07 -4.66
CA LEU A 86 -1.76 -8.69 -3.88
C LEU A 86 -0.63 -8.25 -4.82
N THR A 87 -0.16 -7.02 -4.68
CA THR A 87 1.04 -6.51 -5.36
C THR A 87 2.16 -6.31 -4.35
N GLU A 88 3.29 -7.00 -4.56
CA GLU A 88 4.45 -6.96 -3.64
C GLU A 88 5.57 -6.09 -4.22
N GLY A 89 6.25 -5.33 -3.36
CA GLY A 89 7.37 -4.49 -3.75
C GLY A 89 8.23 -4.02 -2.57
N PHE A 90 9.17 -3.12 -2.86
CA PHE A 90 10.08 -2.52 -1.89
C PHE A 90 10.11 -1.00 -2.01
N ASP A 91 10.27 -0.32 -0.87
CA ASP A 91 10.48 1.12 -0.81
C ASP A 91 11.96 1.50 -0.96
N LYS A 92 12.26 2.80 -0.97
CA LYS A 92 13.62 3.34 -1.16
C LYS A 92 14.64 2.87 -0.10
N ASN A 93 14.17 2.40 1.06
CA ASN A 93 15.02 1.90 2.15
C ASN A 93 15.14 0.37 2.11
N GLY A 94 14.58 -0.30 1.11
CA GLY A 94 14.53 -1.76 1.01
C GLY A 94 13.45 -2.39 1.88
N TYR A 95 12.52 -1.61 2.44
CA TYR A 95 11.42 -2.17 3.23
C TYR A 95 10.35 -2.74 2.33
N LYS A 96 9.87 -3.93 2.69
CA LYS A 96 8.73 -4.53 2.01
C LYS A 96 7.51 -3.60 2.11
N ILE A 97 6.82 -3.46 1.00
CA ILE A 97 5.54 -2.79 0.89
C ILE A 97 4.61 -3.61 0.02
N ASN A 98 3.37 -3.78 0.46
CA ASN A 98 2.35 -4.46 -0.33
C ASN A 98 1.16 -3.56 -0.58
N PHE A 99 0.53 -3.72 -1.74
CA PHE A 99 -0.82 -3.27 -1.99
C PHE A 99 -1.76 -4.47 -2.02
N ARG A 100 -2.94 -4.30 -1.40
CA ARG A 100 -4.08 -5.22 -1.48
C ARG A 100 -5.31 -4.44 -1.94
N ASN A 101 -6.03 -4.93 -2.94
CA ASN A 101 -7.23 -4.26 -3.46
C ASN A 101 -8.39 -4.23 -2.44
N PHE A 102 -8.40 -5.13 -1.46
CA PHE A 102 -9.19 -5.02 -0.23
C PHE A 102 -8.43 -5.71 0.91
N SER A 103 -8.88 -5.61 2.17
CA SER A 103 -8.40 -6.40 3.30
C SER A 103 -9.58 -6.90 4.11
N THR A 104 -9.59 -8.20 4.43
CA THR A 104 -10.59 -8.81 5.33
C THR A 104 -10.19 -8.71 6.81
N GLU A 105 -9.03 -8.13 7.12
CA GLU A 105 -8.52 -7.95 8.48
C GLU A 105 -9.03 -6.62 9.07
N GLY A 106 -9.70 -6.67 10.22
CA GLY A 106 -10.26 -5.51 10.90
C GLY A 106 -11.67 -5.12 10.42
N GLU A 107 -12.14 -3.95 10.84
CA GLU A 107 -13.42 -3.41 10.35
C GLU A 107 -13.27 -2.97 8.89
N GLY A 108 -14.23 -3.35 8.05
CA GLY A 108 -14.41 -2.98 6.65
C GLY A 108 -13.42 -3.57 5.63
N ASN A 109 -13.94 -3.79 4.42
CA ASN A 109 -13.20 -4.31 3.28
C ASN A 109 -12.58 -3.18 2.47
N TYR A 110 -11.44 -2.67 2.93
CA TYR A 110 -10.79 -1.49 2.34
C TYR A 110 -9.55 -1.84 1.53
N PRO A 111 -9.28 -1.17 0.39
CA PRO A 111 -7.97 -1.19 -0.23
C PRO A 111 -6.91 -0.80 0.80
N THR A 112 -5.83 -1.56 0.85
CA THR A 112 -4.85 -1.47 1.94
C THR A 112 -3.43 -1.47 1.42
N ILE A 113 -2.59 -0.61 2.01
CA ILE A 113 -1.14 -0.64 1.86
C ILE A 113 -0.53 -1.19 3.15
N ASP A 114 0.24 -2.25 3.03
CA ASP A 114 0.99 -2.83 4.14
C ASP A 114 2.44 -2.35 4.09
N LEU A 115 2.91 -1.75 5.17
CA LEU A 115 4.28 -1.28 5.34
C LEU A 115 4.96 -2.12 6.42
N TYR A 116 6.11 -2.69 6.09
CA TYR A 116 6.88 -3.52 7.01
C TYR A 116 8.08 -2.73 7.53
N ASN A 117 8.44 -2.90 8.80
CA ASN A 117 9.72 -2.40 9.31
C ASN A 117 10.90 -3.28 8.89
N THR A 118 12.12 -2.79 9.09
CA THR A 118 13.42 -3.48 8.86
C THR A 118 13.43 -4.95 9.25
N ASN A 119 12.77 -5.29 10.35
CA ASN A 119 12.82 -6.63 10.93
C ASN A 119 11.68 -7.53 10.44
N GLY A 120 10.78 -7.04 9.57
CA GLY A 120 9.58 -7.75 9.09
C GLY A 120 8.54 -8.05 10.18
N LYS A 121 8.80 -7.66 11.43
CA LYS A 121 8.02 -8.04 12.62
C LYS A 121 6.83 -7.13 12.88
N SER A 122 6.82 -5.91 12.33
CA SER A 122 5.71 -4.98 12.52
C SER A 122 5.16 -4.52 11.19
N LYS A 123 3.85 -4.75 11.02
CA LYS A 123 3.03 -4.34 9.88
C LYS A 123 2.27 -3.07 10.28
N TYR A 124 2.42 -2.02 9.51
CA TYR A 124 1.59 -0.83 9.57
C TYR A 124 0.67 -0.84 8.34
N GLU A 125 -0.59 -0.48 8.52
CA GLU A 125 -1.58 -0.49 7.46
C GLU A 125 -2.09 0.91 7.20
N ILE A 126 -2.18 1.28 5.93
CA ILE A 126 -2.93 2.46 5.48
C ILE A 126 -4.10 1.94 4.67
N LYS A 127 -5.31 2.15 5.18
CA LYS A 127 -6.57 1.75 4.55
C LYS A 127 -7.22 2.95 3.87
N PHE A 128 -7.84 2.70 2.73
CA PHE A 128 -8.48 3.74 1.90
C PHE A 128 -10.00 3.59 1.96
N GLU A 129 -10.69 4.64 2.39
CA GLU A 129 -12.15 4.70 2.55
C GLU A 129 -12.68 5.91 1.78
N GLU A 130 -13.72 5.73 0.96
CA GLU A 130 -14.33 6.80 0.14
C GLU A 130 -15.16 7.81 0.95
#